data_AF-A0A4P7WVC6-F1
#
_entry.id   AF-A0A4P7WVC6-F1
#
_cell.length_a   1.000
_cell.length_b   1.000
_cell.length_c   1.000
_cell.angle_alpha   90.00
_cell.angle_beta   90.00
_cell.angle_gamma   90.00
#
_symmetry.space_group_name_H-M   'P 1'
#
loop_
_entity.id
_entity.type
_entity.pdbx_description
1 polymer ?
#
loop_
_entity_poly.entity_id
_entity_poly.type
_entity_poly.pdbx_seq_one_letter_code
_entity_poly.pdbx_strand_id
1 'polypeptide(L)'
;MAGPAATVSSNHICPMCSGLVPHVGGPITQGEPTVLIEGKPAATIGSICTCVGPPDIIVTGVSNVFFGGKPAATMGSMTVHGGSVVMGAGTVLIGTGSSAPTAIMPIAKIPFSKTTTIDRIKAALIGETKNLRIAEENQAEIRELAEQQEQEPQIIDIQFINENDVVLSQSSIKGIEGGNATDFIYGIKIKVTTKNIENGKKIKCKLKGKTKNTNQKFLGISQLDWELEINNDECETILFPLPISWYSEVFENYNSHKTIIKSEDLNAFMVDTMYEGQ
;
A
#
# COMPACT_ATOMS: atom_id res chain seq x y z
N MET A 1 3.03 -6.44 16.93
CA MET A 1 4.31 -6.69 17.62
C MET A 1 5.15 -7.63 16.76
N ALA A 2 6.47 -7.69 16.89
CA ALA A 2 7.25 -8.72 16.19
C ALA A 2 6.98 -10.09 16.84
N GLY A 3 6.86 -11.15 16.04
CA GLY A 3 6.64 -12.49 16.57
C GLY A 3 6.09 -13.48 15.54
N PRO A 4 5.75 -14.70 15.99
CA PRO A 4 5.12 -15.73 15.16
C PRO A 4 3.91 -15.19 14.39
N ALA A 5 3.83 -15.47 13.09
CA ALA A 5 2.71 -15.05 12.25
C ALA A 5 1.39 -15.70 12.73
N ALA A 6 0.31 -14.94 12.86
CA ALA A 6 -1.00 -15.52 13.16
C ALA A 6 -1.66 -16.04 11.88
N THR A 7 -2.38 -17.15 11.97
CA THR A 7 -3.10 -17.75 10.83
C THR A 7 -4.52 -18.12 11.23
N VAL A 8 -5.37 -18.47 10.27
CA VAL A 8 -6.65 -19.13 10.57
C VAL A 8 -6.39 -20.35 11.45
N SER A 9 -7.23 -20.54 12.47
CA SER A 9 -7.05 -21.50 13.58
C SER A 9 -6.07 -21.09 14.68
N SER A 10 -5.33 -19.99 14.58
CA SER A 10 -4.65 -19.40 15.74
C SER A 10 -5.67 -18.98 16.79
N ASN A 11 -5.47 -19.36 18.04
CA ASN A 11 -6.39 -18.99 19.12
C ASN A 11 -6.08 -17.60 19.66
N HIS A 12 -7.14 -16.89 20.04
CA HIS A 12 -7.05 -15.71 20.89
C HIS A 12 -7.61 -16.00 22.29
N ILE A 13 -7.23 -15.18 23.25
CA ILE A 13 -7.88 -15.09 24.56
C ILE A 13 -8.73 -13.83 24.59
N CYS A 14 -9.90 -13.90 25.22
CA CYS A 14 -10.85 -12.79 25.30
C CYS A 14 -11.21 -12.54 26.78
N PRO A 15 -10.82 -11.39 27.38
CA PRO A 15 -11.12 -11.07 28.77
C PRO A 15 -12.48 -10.39 28.97
N MET A 16 -13.21 -10.11 27.88
CA MET A 16 -14.48 -9.39 27.94
C MET A 16 -15.58 -10.23 28.60
N CYS A 17 -16.64 -9.58 29.04
CA CYS A 17 -17.80 -10.20 29.64
C CYS A 17 -19.07 -9.53 29.10
N SER A 18 -20.08 -10.32 28.77
CA SER A 18 -21.42 -9.84 28.44
C SER A 18 -22.33 -10.02 29.66
N GLY A 19 -22.40 -8.99 30.50
CA GLY A 19 -23.14 -9.03 31.76
C GLY A 19 -22.52 -10.02 32.75
N LEU A 20 -23.17 -11.17 32.96
CA LEU A 20 -22.68 -12.25 33.83
C LEU A 20 -21.99 -13.39 33.07
N VAL A 21 -21.96 -13.33 31.74
CA VAL A 21 -21.38 -14.38 30.90
C VAL A 21 -19.98 -13.98 30.45
N PRO A 22 -18.92 -14.59 30.99
CA PRO A 22 -17.56 -14.32 30.54
C PRO A 22 -17.38 -14.80 29.11
N HIS A 23 -16.68 -14.01 28.30
CA HIS A 23 -16.28 -14.46 26.99
C HIS A 23 -15.17 -15.51 27.11
N VAL A 24 -15.06 -16.34 26.08
CA VAL A 24 -13.95 -17.28 25.92
C VAL A 24 -13.44 -17.14 24.50
N GLY A 25 -12.16 -16.83 24.37
CA GLY A 25 -11.53 -16.68 23.07
C GLY A 25 -11.41 -18.02 22.34
N GLY A 26 -11.41 -17.96 21.01
CA GLY A 26 -11.36 -19.11 20.14
C GLY A 26 -10.51 -18.84 18.88
N PRO A 27 -10.60 -19.70 17.87
CA PRO A 27 -9.75 -19.61 16.69
C PRO A 27 -10.09 -18.40 15.81
N ILE A 28 -9.09 -17.87 15.13
CA ILE A 28 -9.28 -16.99 13.96
C ILE A 28 -9.99 -17.79 12.86
N THR A 29 -11.12 -17.29 12.38
CA THR A 29 -11.94 -17.94 11.34
C THR A 29 -11.77 -17.31 9.97
N GLN A 30 -11.37 -16.04 9.90
CA GLN A 30 -11.17 -15.33 8.65
C GLN A 30 -9.79 -14.68 8.58
N GLY A 31 -9.01 -15.09 7.57
CA GLY A 31 -7.72 -14.51 7.21
C GLY A 31 -7.71 -13.98 5.78
N GLU A 32 -6.53 -13.62 5.30
CA GLU A 32 -6.24 -13.27 3.91
C GLU A 32 -6.00 -14.55 3.10
N PRO A 33 -6.93 -14.95 2.20
CA PRO A 33 -6.85 -16.23 1.50
C PRO A 33 -5.72 -16.30 0.48
N THR A 34 -5.21 -15.15 0.01
CA THR A 34 -4.12 -15.10 -0.98
C THR A 34 -2.75 -15.39 -0.38
N VAL A 35 -2.61 -15.29 0.95
CA VAL A 35 -1.34 -15.51 1.66
C VAL A 35 -1.47 -16.71 2.58
N LEU A 36 -0.79 -17.81 2.24
CA LEU A 36 -0.82 -19.05 3.02
C LEU A 36 0.45 -19.20 3.86
N ILE A 37 0.28 -19.33 5.17
CA ILE A 37 1.35 -19.61 6.12
C ILE A 37 1.06 -20.98 6.74
N GLU A 38 2.00 -21.92 6.61
CA GLU A 38 1.81 -23.32 7.01
C GLU A 38 0.54 -23.95 6.41
N GLY A 39 0.22 -23.58 5.16
CA GLY A 39 -0.97 -24.05 4.44
C GLY A 39 -2.30 -23.44 4.89
N LYS A 40 -2.28 -22.45 5.80
CA LYS A 40 -3.48 -21.77 6.32
C LYS A 40 -3.48 -20.29 5.93
N PRO A 41 -4.65 -19.68 5.65
CA PRO A 41 -4.73 -18.24 5.39
C PRO A 41 -4.12 -17.42 6.53
N ALA A 42 -3.29 -16.44 6.18
CA ALA A 42 -2.61 -15.57 7.13
C ALA A 42 -3.60 -14.58 7.77
N ALA A 43 -3.46 -14.29 9.07
CA ALA A 43 -4.30 -13.33 9.75
C ALA A 43 -3.78 -11.89 9.54
N THR A 44 -4.68 -10.92 9.47
CA THR A 44 -4.39 -9.49 9.30
C THR A 44 -5.22 -8.66 10.27
N ILE A 45 -4.95 -7.35 10.34
CA ILE A 45 -5.90 -6.42 10.97
C ILE A 45 -7.26 -6.55 10.26
N GLY A 46 -8.32 -6.71 11.06
CA GLY A 46 -9.68 -6.98 10.58
C GLY A 46 -10.04 -8.46 10.46
N SER A 47 -9.08 -9.38 10.70
CA SER A 47 -9.39 -10.81 10.81
C SER A 47 -10.37 -11.10 11.94
N ILE A 48 -11.33 -11.99 11.67
CA ILE A 48 -12.41 -12.37 12.60
C ILE A 48 -11.99 -13.58 13.42
N CYS A 49 -12.30 -13.55 14.72
CA CYS A 49 -12.09 -14.64 15.65
C CYS A 49 -13.42 -15.12 16.23
N THR A 50 -13.56 -16.44 16.41
CA THR A 50 -14.68 -17.01 17.16
C THR A 50 -14.51 -16.71 18.64
N CYS A 51 -15.55 -16.23 19.30
CA CYS A 51 -15.58 -15.96 20.72
C CYS A 51 -16.91 -16.47 21.31
N VAL A 52 -16.92 -16.90 22.58
CA VAL A 52 -18.15 -17.20 23.32
C VAL A 52 -18.81 -15.87 23.70
N GLY A 53 -19.47 -15.27 22.71
CA GLY A 53 -19.99 -13.90 22.68
C GLY A 53 -20.15 -13.47 21.21
N PRO A 54 -20.28 -12.16 20.91
CA PRO A 54 -20.11 -11.68 19.55
C PRO A 54 -18.74 -12.09 18.98
N PRO A 55 -18.58 -12.22 17.65
CA PRO A 55 -17.27 -12.42 17.04
C PRO A 55 -16.30 -11.29 17.42
N ASP A 56 -15.04 -11.64 17.67
CA ASP A 56 -13.99 -10.66 17.96
C ASP A 56 -13.18 -10.34 16.71
N ILE A 57 -12.50 -9.20 16.68
CA ILE A 57 -11.76 -8.71 15.51
C ILE A 57 -10.36 -8.28 15.93
N ILE A 58 -9.35 -8.67 15.16
CA ILE A 58 -7.97 -8.23 15.38
C ILE A 58 -7.81 -6.76 14.99
N VAL A 59 -7.28 -5.94 15.89
CA VAL A 59 -7.13 -4.49 15.70
C VAL A 59 -5.68 -4.01 15.62
N THR A 60 -4.72 -4.88 15.95
CA THR A 60 -3.29 -4.55 15.85
C THR A 60 -2.53 -5.57 15.02
N GLY A 61 -1.53 -5.08 14.31
CA GLY A 61 -0.67 -5.88 13.44
C GLY A 61 0.71 -5.24 13.32
N VAL A 62 1.52 -5.79 12.42
CA VAL A 62 2.86 -5.34 12.10
C VAL A 62 2.77 -4.38 10.91
N SER A 63 3.08 -3.11 11.13
CA SER A 63 2.84 -2.02 10.17
C SER A 63 3.78 -1.99 8.97
N ASN A 64 4.86 -2.78 8.98
CA ASN A 64 5.84 -2.88 7.88
C ASN A 64 5.69 -4.18 7.06
N VAL A 65 4.75 -5.06 7.40
CA VAL A 65 4.50 -6.31 6.66
C VAL A 65 3.02 -6.40 6.33
N PHE A 66 2.70 -6.49 5.04
CA PHE A 66 1.33 -6.44 4.54
C PHE A 66 0.95 -7.75 3.84
N PHE A 67 -0.20 -8.31 4.22
CA PHE A 67 -0.84 -9.41 3.51
C PHE A 67 -2.14 -8.87 2.91
N GLY A 68 -2.34 -8.98 1.60
CA GLY A 68 -3.53 -8.42 0.93
C GLY A 68 -3.70 -6.91 1.16
N GLY A 69 -2.59 -6.17 1.31
CA GLY A 69 -2.60 -4.73 1.61
C GLY A 69 -2.95 -4.36 3.06
N LYS A 70 -3.16 -5.33 3.95
CA LYS A 70 -3.46 -5.10 5.37
C LYS A 70 -2.29 -5.50 6.25
N PRO A 71 -2.00 -4.77 7.34
CA PRO A 71 -0.93 -5.13 8.27
C PRO A 71 -1.11 -6.56 8.82
N ALA A 72 -0.04 -7.35 8.77
CA ALA A 72 -0.03 -8.74 9.20
C ALA A 72 -0.25 -8.87 10.72
N ALA A 73 -1.06 -9.83 11.15
CA ALA A 73 -1.26 -10.13 12.57
C ALA A 73 -0.22 -11.15 13.06
N THR A 74 0.18 -11.03 14.32
CA THR A 74 1.15 -11.93 14.97
C THR A 74 0.59 -12.45 16.28
N MET A 75 1.26 -13.43 16.89
CA MET A 75 1.09 -13.69 18.31
C MET A 75 1.31 -12.39 19.10
N GLY A 76 0.42 -12.09 20.03
CA GLY A 76 0.35 -10.83 20.76
C GLY A 76 -0.45 -9.71 20.08
N SER A 77 -1.00 -9.92 18.88
CA SER A 77 -1.95 -8.97 18.27
C SER A 77 -3.22 -8.85 19.11
N MET A 78 -3.55 -7.63 19.50
CA MET A 78 -4.74 -7.25 20.26
C MET A 78 -6.03 -7.35 19.43
N THR A 79 -7.13 -7.62 20.12
CA THR A 79 -8.48 -7.71 19.56
C THR A 79 -9.43 -6.64 20.11
N VAL A 80 -10.61 -6.45 19.49
CA VAL A 80 -11.62 -5.45 19.91
C VAL A 80 -12.10 -5.69 21.33
N HIS A 81 -12.27 -6.96 21.73
CA HIS A 81 -12.69 -7.30 23.08
C HIS A 81 -11.59 -7.15 24.15
N GLY A 82 -10.47 -6.50 23.81
CA GLY A 82 -9.33 -6.31 24.72
C GLY A 82 -8.49 -7.57 24.91
N GLY A 83 -8.73 -8.59 24.09
CA GLY A 83 -8.00 -9.84 24.05
C GLY A 83 -6.72 -9.76 23.24
N SER A 84 -6.05 -10.90 23.10
CA SER A 84 -4.89 -11.04 22.22
C SER A 84 -4.76 -12.42 21.61
N VAL A 85 -4.14 -12.50 20.44
CA VAL A 85 -3.80 -13.77 19.79
C VAL A 85 -2.66 -14.44 20.56
N VAL A 86 -2.87 -15.68 21.02
CA VAL A 86 -1.91 -16.42 21.86
C VAL A 86 -1.18 -17.55 21.12
N MET A 87 -1.53 -17.78 19.87
CA MET A 87 -0.92 -18.82 19.04
C MET A 87 -0.55 -18.26 17.66
N GLY A 88 0.63 -18.61 17.16
CA GLY A 88 1.09 -18.30 15.81
C GLY A 88 1.78 -19.49 15.16
N ALA A 89 2.22 -19.31 13.92
CA ALA A 89 2.97 -20.28 13.13
C ALA A 89 4.31 -20.61 13.78
N GLY A 90 4.70 -21.89 13.78
CA GLY A 90 5.97 -22.32 14.35
C GLY A 90 7.18 -22.00 13.49
N THR A 91 6.97 -21.84 12.18
CA THR A 91 8.04 -21.68 11.18
C THR A 91 8.21 -20.27 10.64
N VAL A 92 7.25 -19.37 10.86
CA VAL A 92 7.23 -18.03 10.27
C VAL A 92 7.21 -16.96 11.35
N LEU A 93 8.28 -16.16 11.40
CA LEU A 93 8.43 -15.02 12.29
C LEU A 93 8.30 -13.72 11.49
N ILE A 94 7.45 -12.80 11.95
CA ILE A 94 7.27 -11.48 11.37
C ILE A 94 8.02 -10.45 12.22
N GLY A 95 9.00 -9.76 11.62
CA GLY A 95 9.81 -8.74 12.27
C GLY A 95 9.31 -7.32 12.04
N THR A 96 9.64 -6.43 12.98
CA THR A 96 9.36 -4.97 12.90
C THR A 96 10.57 -4.16 12.43
N GLY A 97 11.48 -4.79 11.66
CA GLY A 97 12.65 -4.10 11.15
C GLY A 97 12.24 -2.97 10.21
N SER A 98 12.67 -1.75 10.51
CA SER A 98 12.69 -0.66 9.53
C SER A 98 13.86 -0.93 8.60
N SER A 99 13.66 -1.77 7.59
CA SER A 99 14.55 -1.73 6.44
C SER A 99 14.32 -0.37 5.79
N ALA A 100 15.40 0.34 5.44
CA ALA A 100 15.29 1.39 4.44
C ALA A 100 14.52 0.79 3.25
N PRO A 101 13.66 1.55 2.55
CA PRO A 101 12.99 1.05 1.35
C PRO A 101 14.08 0.48 0.47
N THR A 102 14.14 -0.85 0.37
CA THR A 102 15.06 -1.48 -0.56
C THR A 102 14.51 -1.04 -1.89
N ALA A 103 15.18 -0.07 -2.53
CA ALA A 103 14.98 0.21 -3.93
C ALA A 103 15.16 -1.15 -4.60
N ILE A 104 14.04 -1.76 -4.98
CA ILE A 104 14.02 -3.06 -5.61
C ILE A 104 14.89 -2.84 -6.85
N MET A 105 16.06 -3.48 -6.91
CA MET A 105 16.93 -3.28 -8.06
C MET A 105 16.15 -3.81 -9.27
N PRO A 106 15.88 -2.97 -10.30
CA PRO A 106 15.21 -3.44 -11.50
C PRO A 106 15.94 -4.66 -12.05
N ILE A 107 15.21 -5.64 -12.58
CA ILE A 107 15.81 -6.89 -13.08
C ILE A 107 16.90 -6.57 -14.13
N ALA A 108 16.67 -5.54 -14.97
CA ALA A 108 17.64 -5.04 -15.94
C ALA A 108 18.96 -4.54 -15.34
N LYS A 109 18.98 -4.12 -14.07
CA LYS A 109 20.17 -3.64 -13.35
C LYS A 109 20.86 -4.74 -12.54
N ILE A 110 20.34 -5.96 -12.51
CA ILE A 110 20.97 -7.09 -11.82
C ILE A 110 22.26 -7.49 -12.56
N PRO A 111 23.43 -7.50 -11.88
CA PRO A 111 24.69 -7.88 -12.51
C PRO A 111 24.77 -9.41 -12.70
N PHE A 112 24.36 -9.90 -13.86
CA PHE A 112 24.55 -11.30 -14.23
C PHE A 112 26.03 -11.60 -14.54
N SER A 113 26.55 -12.70 -14.00
CA SER A 113 27.92 -13.15 -14.27
C SER A 113 28.08 -13.55 -15.74
N LYS A 114 29.03 -12.93 -16.44
CA LYS A 114 29.39 -13.35 -17.81
C LYS A 114 30.33 -14.54 -17.73
N THR A 115 30.01 -15.61 -18.45
CA THR A 115 30.93 -16.74 -18.63
C THR A 115 32.12 -16.30 -19.48
N THR A 116 33.34 -16.50 -18.98
CA THR A 116 34.55 -16.24 -19.77
C THR A 116 34.89 -17.44 -20.65
N THR A 117 35.74 -17.23 -21.66
CA THR A 117 36.25 -18.32 -22.52
C THR A 117 36.95 -19.41 -21.69
N ILE A 118 37.60 -19.02 -20.59
CA ILE A 118 38.26 -19.96 -19.66
C ILE A 118 37.23 -20.84 -18.95
N ASP A 119 36.09 -20.27 -18.55
CA ASP A 119 35.04 -21.00 -17.83
C ASP A 119 34.36 -22.03 -18.74
N ARG A 120 34.18 -21.72 -20.03
CA ARG A 120 33.68 -22.68 -21.02
C ARG A 120 34.62 -23.87 -21.20
N ILE A 121 35.93 -23.62 -21.25
CA ILE A 121 36.95 -24.67 -21.38
C ILE A 121 36.97 -25.54 -20.12
N LYS A 122 36.92 -24.92 -18.93
CA LYS A 122 36.85 -25.66 -17.66
C LYS A 122 35.59 -26.52 -17.59
N ALA A 123 34.43 -25.98 -17.97
CA ALA A 123 33.18 -26.71 -18.04
C ALA A 123 33.24 -27.89 -19.02
N ALA A 124 33.92 -27.73 -20.16
CA ALA A 124 34.12 -28.82 -21.13
C ALA A 124 35.01 -29.94 -20.59
N LEU A 125 36.04 -29.59 -19.81
CA LEU A 125 36.94 -30.57 -19.20
C LEU A 125 36.25 -31.41 -18.11
N ILE A 126 35.29 -30.83 -17.38
CA ILE A 126 34.54 -31.52 -16.32
C ILE A 126 33.21 -32.10 -16.80
N GLY A 127 32.86 -31.98 -18.10
CA GLY A 127 31.62 -32.52 -18.68
C GLY A 127 30.34 -31.71 -18.39
N GLU A 128 30.48 -30.49 -17.84
CA GLU A 128 29.40 -29.60 -17.40
C GLU A 128 28.97 -28.57 -18.46
N THR A 129 29.38 -28.75 -19.71
CA THR A 129 29.05 -27.83 -20.82
C THR A 129 27.55 -27.65 -21.05
N LYS A 130 26.75 -28.70 -20.82
CA LYS A 130 25.29 -28.61 -20.94
C LYS A 130 24.68 -27.69 -19.89
N ASN A 131 25.09 -27.83 -18.64
CA ASN A 131 24.58 -27.02 -17.54
C ASN A 131 25.02 -25.56 -17.66
N LEU A 132 26.25 -25.31 -18.15
CA LEU A 132 26.72 -23.96 -18.43
C LEU A 132 25.89 -23.29 -19.54
N ARG A 133 25.57 -24.02 -20.61
CA ARG A 133 24.73 -23.51 -21.70
C ARG A 133 23.30 -23.21 -21.24
N ILE A 134 22.71 -24.11 -20.44
CA ILE A 134 21.37 -23.88 -19.84
C ILE A 134 21.38 -22.63 -18.95
N ALA A 135 22.44 -22.42 -18.16
CA ALA A 135 22.57 -21.23 -17.34
C ALA A 135 22.68 -19.94 -18.18
N GLU A 136 23.42 -19.97 -19.30
CA GLU A 136 23.51 -18.84 -20.23
C GLU A 136 22.16 -18.55 -20.91
N GLU A 137 21.44 -19.60 -21.34
CA GLU A 137 20.11 -19.50 -21.95
C GLU A 137 19.09 -18.90 -20.97
N ASN A 138 19.04 -19.41 -19.73
CA ASN A 138 18.16 -18.87 -18.68
C ASN A 138 18.51 -17.41 -18.34
N GLN A 139 19.81 -17.05 -18.30
CA GLN A 139 20.22 -15.66 -18.08
C GLN A 139 19.81 -14.74 -19.23
N ALA A 140 19.82 -15.22 -20.47
CA ALA A 140 19.36 -14.46 -21.62
C ALA A 140 17.83 -14.26 -21.58
N GLU A 141 17.08 -15.32 -21.27
CA GLU A 141 15.62 -15.26 -21.14
C GLU A 141 15.19 -14.28 -20.04
N ILE A 142 15.83 -14.31 -18.87
CA ILE A 142 15.53 -13.36 -17.78
C ILE A 142 15.79 -11.91 -18.22
N ARG A 143 16.82 -11.66 -19.03
CA ARG A 143 17.09 -10.32 -19.56
C ARG A 143 16.05 -9.89 -20.57
N GLU A 144 15.65 -10.78 -21.48
CA GLU A 144 14.62 -10.49 -22.47
C GLU A 144 13.27 -10.20 -21.79
N LEU A 145 12.88 -11.01 -20.80
CA LEU A 145 11.68 -10.77 -19.99
C LEU A 145 11.77 -9.45 -19.21
N ALA A 146 12.95 -9.10 -18.68
CA ALA A 146 13.16 -7.84 -17.98
C ALA A 146 13.04 -6.62 -18.93
N GLU A 147 13.59 -6.74 -20.14
CA GLU A 147 13.47 -5.71 -21.18
C GLU A 147 12.02 -5.55 -21.65
N GLN A 148 11.28 -6.65 -21.78
CA GLN A 148 9.85 -6.63 -22.11
C GLN A 148 9.03 -5.96 -21.00
N GLN A 149 9.25 -6.32 -19.73
CA GLN A 149 8.60 -5.67 -18.59
C GLN A 149 8.96 -4.19 -18.47
N GLU A 150 10.20 -3.81 -18.81
CA GLU A 150 10.60 -2.41 -18.86
C GLU A 150 10.01 -1.63 -20.02
N GLN A 151 9.48 -2.28 -21.06
CA GLN A 151 8.79 -1.66 -22.20
C GLN A 151 7.27 -1.60 -22.02
N GLU A 152 6.71 -2.28 -21.02
CA GLU A 152 5.27 -2.19 -20.76
C GLU A 152 4.89 -0.76 -20.34
N PRO A 153 3.72 -0.27 -20.82
CA PRO A 153 3.21 1.04 -20.44
C PRO A 153 2.86 1.02 -18.94
N GLN A 154 3.47 1.91 -18.16
CA GLN A 154 3.27 1.95 -16.71
C GLN A 154 3.02 3.38 -16.24
N ILE A 155 2.15 3.51 -15.23
CA ILE A 155 1.99 4.75 -14.47
C ILE A 155 2.98 4.67 -13.30
N ILE A 156 4.00 5.54 -13.31
CA ILE A 156 5.09 5.53 -12.33
C ILE A 156 4.68 6.26 -11.06
N ASP A 157 4.06 7.42 -11.22
CA ASP A 157 3.78 8.31 -10.10
C ASP A 157 2.57 9.21 -10.36
N ILE A 158 1.88 9.57 -9.29
CA ILE A 158 0.74 10.49 -9.31
C ILE A 158 0.91 11.48 -8.16
N GLN A 159 1.08 12.75 -8.51
CA GLN A 159 1.33 13.83 -7.57
C GLN A 159 0.24 14.89 -7.62
N PHE A 160 -0.08 15.45 -6.47
CA PHE A 160 -0.86 16.69 -6.39
C PHE A 160 0.11 17.86 -6.31
N ILE A 161 -0.06 18.89 -7.14
CA ILE A 161 0.78 20.09 -7.16
C ILE A 161 -0.08 21.36 -7.07
N ASN A 162 0.48 22.46 -6.56
CA ASN A 162 -0.19 23.76 -6.55
C ASN A 162 0.05 24.55 -7.84
N GLU A 163 -0.42 25.80 -7.91
CA GLU A 163 -0.24 26.70 -9.06
C GLU A 163 1.24 26.98 -9.41
N ASN A 164 2.14 26.85 -8.43
CA ASN A 164 3.58 27.07 -8.56
C ASN A 164 4.36 25.75 -8.73
N ASP A 165 3.66 24.66 -9.09
CA ASP A 165 4.20 23.31 -9.31
C ASP A 165 4.92 22.70 -8.09
N VAL A 166 4.53 23.12 -6.88
CA VAL A 166 5.04 22.55 -5.62
C VAL A 166 4.21 21.31 -5.26
N VAL A 167 4.89 20.19 -5.00
CA VAL A 167 4.27 18.91 -4.61
C VAL A 167 3.60 19.00 -3.25
N LEU A 168 2.28 18.79 -3.24
CA LEU A 168 1.41 18.78 -2.09
C LEU A 168 1.34 17.37 -1.48
N SER A 169 2.31 17.04 -0.64
CA SER A 169 2.30 15.78 0.14
C SER A 169 1.58 15.94 1.47
N GLN A 170 1.14 14.84 2.10
CA GLN A 170 0.53 14.87 3.44
C GLN A 170 1.47 15.49 4.50
N SER A 171 2.79 15.39 4.31
CA SER A 171 3.82 16.11 5.08
C SER A 171 3.84 17.62 4.86
N SER A 172 3.45 18.09 3.67
CA SER A 172 3.27 19.52 3.37
C SER A 172 2.07 20.10 4.13
N ILE A 173 1.13 19.22 4.54
CA ILE A 173 -0.01 19.55 5.39
C ILE A 173 0.28 19.33 6.88
N LYS A 174 1.34 18.59 7.25
CA LYS A 174 1.74 18.38 8.67
C LYS A 174 2.13 19.66 9.41
N GLY A 175 2.17 20.79 8.72
CA GLY A 175 2.51 22.10 9.27
C GLY A 175 1.38 22.91 9.88
N ILE A 176 0.21 22.40 10.29
CA ILE A 176 -0.78 23.24 11.03
C ILE A 176 -0.36 23.43 12.51
N GLU A 177 0.87 23.89 12.70
CA GLU A 177 1.18 25.16 13.38
C GLU A 177 1.88 26.07 12.35
N GLY A 178 1.12 26.85 11.57
CA GLY A 178 1.66 27.88 10.65
C GLY A 178 1.70 27.55 9.15
N GLY A 179 1.25 26.37 8.74
CA GLY A 179 1.12 25.96 7.35
C GLY A 179 -0.11 26.59 6.69
N ASN A 180 0.02 26.96 5.43
CA ASN A 180 -1.00 27.71 4.71
C ASN A 180 -1.94 26.73 3.98
N ALA A 181 -3.08 26.39 4.59
CA ALA A 181 -4.15 25.62 3.92
C ALA A 181 -4.68 26.28 2.64
N THR A 182 -4.38 27.56 2.47
CA THR A 182 -4.47 28.40 1.28
C THR A 182 -4.14 27.63 -0.01
N ASP A 183 -3.07 26.84 -0.07
CA ASP A 183 -2.67 26.19 -1.34
C ASP A 183 -3.70 25.20 -1.88
N PHE A 184 -4.58 24.64 -1.03
CA PHE A 184 -5.71 23.80 -1.47
C PHE A 184 -6.98 24.61 -1.81
N ILE A 185 -7.07 25.85 -1.34
CA ILE A 185 -8.20 26.77 -1.56
C ILE A 185 -8.13 27.40 -2.96
N TYR A 186 -6.93 27.77 -3.42
CA TYR A 186 -6.74 28.41 -4.74
C TYR A 186 -6.71 27.42 -5.90
N GLY A 187 -6.70 26.12 -5.60
CA GLY A 187 -6.78 25.04 -6.58
C GLY A 187 -5.52 24.19 -6.65
N ILE A 188 -5.70 22.97 -7.15
CA ILE A 188 -4.65 21.96 -7.28
C ILE A 188 -4.59 21.45 -8.72
N LYS A 189 -3.45 20.89 -9.12
CA LYS A 189 -3.31 20.08 -10.33
C LYS A 189 -2.93 18.65 -9.95
N ILE A 190 -3.32 17.69 -10.78
CA ILE A 190 -2.82 16.32 -10.70
C ILE A 190 -1.77 16.17 -11.82
N LYS A 191 -0.56 15.79 -11.44
CA LYS A 191 0.52 15.42 -12.35
C LYS A 191 0.68 13.91 -12.33
N VAL A 192 0.52 13.29 -13.50
CA VAL A 192 0.74 11.85 -13.69
C VAL A 192 2.02 11.68 -14.49
N THR A 193 2.94 10.89 -13.95
CA THR A 193 4.17 10.50 -14.63
C THR A 193 4.03 9.07 -15.10
N THR A 194 4.31 8.86 -16.37
CA THR A 194 4.17 7.57 -17.07
C THR A 194 5.53 7.10 -17.57
N LYS A 195 5.63 5.83 -17.94
CA LYS A 195 6.79 5.25 -18.62
C LYS A 195 6.33 4.46 -19.81
N ASN A 196 7.04 4.60 -20.91
CA ASN A 196 6.84 3.79 -22.13
C ASN A 196 5.42 3.90 -22.70
N ILE A 197 4.82 5.09 -22.59
CA ILE A 197 3.53 5.36 -23.23
C ILE A 197 3.76 6.34 -24.39
N GLU A 198 3.29 5.96 -25.58
CA GLU A 198 3.41 6.83 -26.75
C GLU A 198 2.68 8.17 -26.54
N ASN A 199 3.30 9.25 -27.00
CA ASN A 199 2.67 10.57 -27.01
C ASN A 199 1.34 10.51 -27.78
N GLY A 200 0.31 11.16 -27.24
CA GLY A 200 -1.03 11.18 -27.84
C GLY A 200 -1.99 10.12 -27.32
N LYS A 201 -1.54 9.22 -26.44
CA LYS A 201 -2.43 8.31 -25.71
C LYS A 201 -3.12 9.01 -24.55
N LYS A 202 -4.30 8.52 -24.18
CA LYS A 202 -5.18 9.15 -23.18
C LYS A 202 -5.20 8.35 -21.87
N ILE A 203 -5.11 9.05 -20.74
CA ILE A 203 -5.33 8.53 -19.40
C ILE A 203 -6.59 9.15 -18.82
N LYS A 204 -7.48 8.31 -18.30
CA LYS A 204 -8.63 8.76 -17.52
C LYS A 204 -8.23 8.88 -16.06
N CYS A 205 -8.32 10.07 -15.50
CA CYS A 205 -8.08 10.35 -14.09
C CYS A 205 -9.41 10.66 -13.41
N LYS A 206 -9.74 9.93 -12.35
CA LYS A 206 -10.95 10.18 -11.55
C LYS A 206 -10.59 10.43 -10.10
N LEU A 207 -10.99 11.60 -9.59
CA LEU A 207 -10.77 11.92 -8.19
C LEU A 207 -11.82 11.25 -7.31
N LYS A 208 -11.38 10.62 -6.23
CA LYS A 208 -12.22 10.03 -5.19
C LYS A 208 -11.85 10.60 -3.84
N GLY A 209 -12.86 10.93 -3.04
CA GLY A 209 -12.70 11.38 -1.66
C GLY A 209 -13.16 10.33 -0.67
N LYS A 210 -12.40 10.13 0.41
CA LYS A 210 -12.78 9.33 1.57
C LYS A 210 -12.83 10.23 2.80
N THR A 211 -14.03 10.39 3.34
CA THR A 211 -14.27 11.22 4.52
C THR A 211 -13.96 10.44 5.79
N LYS A 212 -13.40 11.11 6.80
CA LYS A 212 -13.30 10.56 8.16
C LYS A 212 -14.60 10.73 8.94
N ASN A 213 -15.42 11.70 8.57
CA ASN A 213 -16.71 11.94 9.17
C ASN A 213 -17.80 11.20 8.38
N THR A 214 -18.47 10.25 9.02
CA THR A 214 -19.56 9.44 8.42
C THR A 214 -20.78 10.26 8.00
N ASN A 215 -20.95 11.47 8.54
CA ASN A 215 -22.06 12.37 8.23
C ASN A 215 -21.72 13.40 7.15
N GLN A 216 -20.44 13.57 6.79
CA GLN A 216 -20.02 14.51 5.76
C GLN A 216 -20.16 13.86 4.39
N LYS A 217 -20.96 14.47 3.51
CA LYS A 217 -21.07 14.04 2.11
C LYS A 217 -20.07 14.81 1.25
N PHE A 218 -19.23 14.09 0.51
CA PHE A 218 -18.37 14.66 -0.52
C PHE A 218 -19.17 14.97 -1.78
N LEU A 219 -19.89 16.09 -1.78
CA LEU A 219 -20.65 16.54 -2.93
C LEU A 219 -19.72 17.03 -4.04
N GLY A 220 -19.97 16.61 -5.28
CA GLY A 220 -19.25 17.07 -6.48
C GLY A 220 -17.91 16.38 -6.76
N ILE A 221 -17.26 15.75 -5.78
CA ILE A 221 -15.93 15.14 -6.04
C ILE A 221 -15.96 13.97 -7.01
N SER A 222 -17.06 13.19 -7.00
CA SER A 222 -17.24 12.05 -7.90
C SER A 222 -17.46 12.45 -9.36
N GLN A 223 -17.67 13.74 -9.61
CA GLN A 223 -17.86 14.35 -10.93
C GLN A 223 -16.56 14.98 -11.47
N LEU A 224 -15.45 14.87 -10.73
CA LEU A 224 -14.15 15.32 -11.18
C LEU A 224 -13.44 14.16 -11.91
N ASP A 225 -13.68 14.12 -13.22
CA ASP A 225 -13.06 13.21 -14.17
C ASP A 225 -12.36 13.98 -15.31
N TRP A 226 -11.16 13.52 -15.66
CA TRP A 226 -10.37 14.10 -16.75
C TRP A 226 -9.90 13.02 -17.69
N GLU A 227 -9.85 13.36 -18.97
CA GLU A 227 -9.16 12.57 -19.99
C GLU A 227 -7.94 13.38 -20.44
N LEU A 228 -6.76 12.95 -20.02
CA LEU A 228 -5.51 13.66 -20.23
C LEU A 228 -4.69 12.97 -21.31
N GLU A 229 -4.17 13.76 -22.24
CA GLU A 229 -3.25 13.28 -23.27
C GLU A 229 -1.82 13.32 -22.75
N ILE A 230 -1.10 12.20 -22.91
CA ILE A 230 0.29 12.09 -22.48
C ILE A 230 1.20 12.78 -23.48
N ASN A 231 2.05 13.65 -22.97
CA ASN A 231 3.08 14.33 -23.74
C ASN A 231 4.42 14.23 -22.99
N ASN A 232 5.40 13.60 -23.63
CA ASN A 232 6.73 13.37 -23.07
C ASN A 232 6.68 12.68 -21.71
N ASP A 233 5.96 11.55 -21.65
CA ASP A 233 5.79 10.72 -20.46
C ASP A 233 5.05 11.41 -19.28
N GLU A 234 4.55 12.63 -19.45
CA GLU A 234 3.82 13.36 -18.41
C GLU A 234 2.44 13.81 -18.90
N CYS A 235 1.48 13.90 -17.98
CA CYS A 235 0.25 14.63 -18.21
C CYS A 235 -0.23 15.34 -16.94
N GLU A 236 -0.83 16.51 -17.12
CA GLU A 236 -1.26 17.37 -16.03
C GLU A 236 -2.70 17.84 -16.26
N THR A 237 -3.48 17.87 -15.18
CA THR A 237 -4.79 18.54 -15.23
C THR A 237 -4.60 20.05 -15.25
N ILE A 238 -5.59 20.75 -15.81
CA ILE A 238 -5.75 22.18 -15.51
C ILE A 238 -5.96 22.37 -13.99
N LEU A 239 -5.60 23.55 -13.48
CA LEU A 239 -5.83 23.91 -12.08
C LEU A 239 -7.33 23.81 -11.77
N PHE A 240 -7.70 23.04 -10.75
CA PHE A 240 -9.09 22.87 -10.34
C PHE A 240 -9.25 23.07 -8.82
N PRO A 241 -10.35 23.69 -8.37
CA PRO A 241 -10.62 23.83 -6.94
C PRO A 241 -11.07 22.48 -6.36
N LEU A 242 -10.59 22.14 -5.17
CA LEU A 242 -11.20 21.06 -4.39
C LEU A 242 -12.52 21.55 -3.78
N PRO A 243 -13.56 20.70 -3.71
CA PRO A 243 -14.75 21.02 -2.94
C PRO A 243 -14.37 21.39 -1.49
N ILE A 244 -15.00 22.44 -0.94
CA ILE A 244 -14.73 23.00 0.41
C ILE A 244 -14.79 21.95 1.53
N SER A 245 -15.44 20.80 1.29
CA SER A 245 -15.47 19.64 2.19
C SER A 245 -14.14 18.87 2.33
N TRP A 246 -13.00 19.47 2.02
CA TRP A 246 -11.69 18.80 2.09
C TRP A 246 -11.22 18.49 3.52
N TYR A 247 -11.87 19.07 4.53
CA TYR A 247 -11.78 18.66 5.93
C TYR A 247 -13.18 18.64 6.57
N SER A 248 -13.30 18.03 7.74
CA SER A 248 -14.58 17.98 8.49
C SER A 248 -14.58 19.05 9.59
N GLU A 249 -15.57 19.95 9.55
CA GLU A 249 -15.79 21.01 10.55
C GLU A 249 -15.94 20.46 11.98
N VAL A 250 -16.41 19.22 12.14
CA VAL A 250 -16.54 18.54 13.44
C VAL A 250 -15.19 18.34 14.14
N PHE A 251 -14.08 18.42 13.39
CA PHE A 251 -12.72 18.32 13.92
C PHE A 251 -12.04 19.68 14.12
N GLU A 252 -12.77 20.79 13.93
CA GLU A 252 -12.29 22.11 14.26
C GLU A 252 -12.29 22.33 15.77
N ASN A 253 -11.14 22.73 16.32
CA ASN A 253 -11.08 23.28 17.67
C ASN A 253 -10.85 24.79 17.61
N TYR A 254 -11.75 25.54 18.24
CA TYR A 254 -11.68 26.99 18.35
C TYR A 254 -10.95 27.38 19.63
N ASN A 255 -9.65 27.70 19.50
CA ASN A 255 -8.89 28.28 20.60
C ASN A 255 -8.35 29.66 20.19
N SER A 256 -8.59 30.68 21.02
CA SER A 256 -8.12 32.06 20.80
C SER A 256 -8.37 32.63 19.39
N HIS A 257 -9.60 32.51 18.86
CA HIS A 257 -9.99 32.94 17.49
C HIS A 257 -9.21 32.28 16.34
N LYS A 258 -8.50 31.19 16.62
CA LYS A 258 -7.79 30.39 15.62
C LYS A 258 -8.46 29.02 15.53
N THR A 259 -8.86 28.65 14.33
CA THR A 259 -9.31 27.29 14.00
C THR A 259 -8.08 26.41 13.84
N ILE A 260 -7.95 25.37 14.66
CA ILE A 260 -6.87 24.39 14.57
C ILE A 260 -7.49 23.03 14.18
N ILE A 261 -6.97 22.44 13.10
CA ILE A 261 -7.33 21.12 12.61
C ILE A 261 -6.07 20.26 12.62
N LYS A 262 -6.12 19.08 13.24
CA LYS A 262 -4.97 18.19 13.23
C LYS A 262 -4.83 17.51 11.88
N SER A 263 -3.59 17.26 11.42
CA SER A 263 -3.33 16.56 10.17
C SER A 263 -3.93 15.15 10.11
N GLU A 264 -4.13 14.53 11.27
CA GLU A 264 -4.78 13.22 11.41
C GLU A 264 -6.30 13.28 11.21
N ASP A 265 -6.93 14.45 11.19
CA ASP A 265 -8.38 14.59 11.05
C ASP A 265 -8.81 15.00 9.63
N LEU A 266 -7.83 15.14 8.73
CA LEU A 266 -8.05 15.49 7.33
C LEU A 266 -8.66 14.33 6.55
N ASN A 267 -9.52 14.69 5.59
CA ASN A 267 -10.06 13.73 4.64
C ASN A 267 -8.97 13.29 3.65
N ALA A 268 -9.12 12.09 3.09
CA ALA A 268 -8.17 11.55 2.13
C ALA A 268 -8.73 11.66 0.71
N PHE A 269 -7.88 12.04 -0.24
CA PHE A 269 -8.17 12.01 -1.66
C PHE A 269 -7.29 10.99 -2.37
N MET A 270 -7.86 10.33 -3.36
CA MET A 270 -7.17 9.33 -4.16
C MET A 270 -7.55 9.55 -5.62
N VAL A 271 -6.58 9.39 -6.52
CA VAL A 271 -6.83 9.44 -7.97
C VAL A 271 -6.84 8.01 -8.47
N ASP A 272 -7.95 7.62 -9.08
CA ASP A 272 -7.99 6.41 -9.89
C ASP A 272 -7.57 6.78 -11.31
N THR A 273 -6.47 6.22 -11.78
CA THR A 273 -6.01 6.39 -13.15
C THR A 273 -6.22 5.11 -13.94
N MET A 274 -6.85 5.22 -15.11
CA MET A 274 -7.05 4.12 -16.05
C MET A 274 -6.42 4.48 -17.39
N TYR A 275 -5.60 3.57 -17.90
CA TYR A 275 -5.04 3.62 -19.25
C TYR A 275 -5.88 2.73 -20.16
N GLU A 276 -6.27 3.19 -21.35
CA GLU A 276 -7.02 2.35 -22.29
C GLU A 276 -6.14 1.19 -22.81
N GLY A 277 -6.23 0.05 -22.11
CA GLY A 277 -5.42 -1.14 -22.37
C GLY A 277 -5.28 -2.09 -21.16
N GLN A 278 -5.67 -1.68 -19.95
CA GLN A 278 -5.78 -2.52 -18.74
C GLN A 278 -7.04 -2.19 -17.94
#